data_AF-A0A847P3J4-F1
#
_entry.id   AF-A0A847P3J4-F1
#
_cell.length_a   1.000
_cell.length_b   1.000
_cell.length_c   1.000
_cell.angle_alpha   90.00
_cell.angle_beta   90.00
_cell.angle_gamma   90.00
#
_symmetry.space_group_name_H-M   'P 1'
#
loop_
_entity.id
_entity.type
_entity.pdbx_description
1 polymer ?
#
loop_
_entity_poly.entity_id
_entity_poly.type
_entity_poly.pdbx_seq_one_letter_code
_entity_poly.pdbx_strand_id
1 'polypeptide(L)'
;MDEKRMAMMQIFGQLLPLLVFIIVDSICNNIKVSIISAILFAVGQLSFYYTKTGKFDWFVLVDVALIAALGAISIISKNEMFFKVKPAIIEGATVVFMLVMFFLPDSILLNYFGRMMPKGITLNPAAIGLMKTMLLWMCAYIVVHIGAILYTAFFCSRRMWAIVSGPGFYLLFIPIMIGLLIKRAKIRKVSRANPSITKTTVSR
;
A
#
# COMPACT_ATOMS: atom_id res chain seq x y z
N MET A 1 -24.25 -13.86 -0.91
CA MET A 1 -23.02 -13.39 -0.25
C MET A 1 -22.92 -11.90 -0.53
N ASP A 2 -22.96 -11.04 0.48
CA ASP A 2 -23.06 -9.59 0.28
C ASP A 2 -21.88 -9.02 -0.50
N GLU A 3 -22.15 -8.00 -1.33
CA GLU A 3 -21.16 -7.29 -2.14
C GLU A 3 -20.01 -6.73 -1.29
N LYS A 4 -20.31 -6.27 -0.07
CA LYS A 4 -19.31 -5.85 0.93
C LYS A 4 -18.41 -6.98 1.42
N ARG A 5 -18.96 -8.19 1.62
CA ARG A 5 -18.17 -9.37 2.03
C ARG A 5 -17.25 -9.82 0.91
N MET A 6 -17.70 -9.73 -0.33
CA MET A 6 -16.91 -10.02 -1.52
C MET A 6 -15.72 -9.07 -1.69
N ALA A 7 -15.96 -7.75 -1.59
CA ALA A 7 -14.89 -6.76 -1.68
C ALA A 7 -13.83 -6.93 -0.57
N MET A 8 -14.27 -7.26 0.65
CA MET A 8 -13.37 -7.48 1.78
C MET A 8 -12.53 -8.77 1.60
N MET A 9 -13.15 -9.85 1.12
CA MET A 9 -12.44 -11.09 0.74
C MET A 9 -11.47 -10.88 -0.42
N GLN A 10 -11.77 -9.97 -1.35
CA GLN A 10 -10.91 -9.68 -2.49
C GLN A 10 -9.63 -8.93 -2.07
N ILE A 11 -9.75 -7.94 -1.18
CA ILE A 11 -8.59 -7.23 -0.61
C ILE A 11 -7.72 -8.16 0.25
N PHE A 12 -8.33 -8.94 1.15
CA PHE A 12 -7.60 -9.95 1.93
C PHE A 12 -7.00 -11.04 1.04
N GLY A 13 -7.70 -11.36 -0.05
CA GLY A 13 -7.29 -12.37 -1.00
C GLY A 13 -6.01 -12.01 -1.73
N GLN A 14 -5.82 -10.75 -2.12
CA GLN A 14 -4.62 -10.29 -2.83
C GLN A 14 -3.33 -10.49 -2.01
N LEU A 15 -3.40 -10.45 -0.68
CA LEU A 15 -2.23 -10.70 0.18
C LEU A 15 -1.85 -12.19 0.26
N LEU A 16 -2.80 -13.08 -0.03
CA LEU A 16 -2.70 -14.50 0.32
C LEU A 16 -1.62 -15.26 -0.47
N PRO A 17 -1.47 -15.09 -1.81
CA PRO A 17 -0.36 -15.69 -2.55
C PRO A 17 1.01 -15.24 -2.06
N LEU A 18 1.15 -13.96 -1.71
CA LEU A 18 2.39 -13.40 -1.15
C LEU A 18 2.69 -14.01 0.23
N LEU A 19 1.68 -14.18 1.06
CA LEU A 19 1.82 -14.76 2.40
C LEU A 19 2.23 -16.23 2.32
N VAL A 20 1.64 -17.00 1.40
CA VAL A 20 2.02 -18.39 1.11
C VAL A 20 3.45 -18.47 0.59
N PHE A 21 3.84 -17.59 -0.33
CA PHE A 21 5.23 -17.49 -0.80
C PHE A 21 6.20 -17.34 0.37
N ILE A 22 5.94 -16.37 1.27
CA ILE A 22 6.81 -16.07 2.42
C ILE A 22 6.90 -17.26 3.39
N ILE A 23 5.76 -17.88 3.71
CA ILE A 23 5.72 -19.03 4.63
C ILE A 23 6.52 -20.20 4.05
N VAL A 24 6.29 -20.53 2.78
CA VAL A 24 6.96 -21.67 2.13
C VAL A 24 8.45 -21.41 1.96
N ASP A 25 8.86 -20.18 1.63
CA ASP A 25 10.27 -19.79 1.58
C ASP A 25 10.94 -19.91 2.95
N SER A 26 10.20 -19.58 4.02
CA SER A 26 10.70 -19.69 5.39
C SER A 26 10.93 -21.13 5.85
N ILE A 27 10.13 -22.08 5.38
CA ILE A 27 10.24 -23.49 5.77
C ILE A 27 11.23 -24.21 4.85
N CYS A 28 11.09 -24.02 3.54
CA CYS A 28 11.80 -24.83 2.54
C CYS A 28 13.14 -24.23 2.09
N ASN A 29 13.43 -22.95 2.37
CA ASN A 29 14.64 -22.24 1.90
C ASN A 29 14.91 -22.38 0.38
N ASN A 30 13.90 -22.73 -0.41
CA ASN A 30 14.03 -23.01 -1.82
C ASN A 30 13.05 -22.15 -2.60
N ILE A 31 13.59 -21.11 -3.24
CA ILE A 31 12.82 -20.14 -4.02
C ILE A 31 11.90 -20.79 -5.04
N LYS A 32 12.32 -21.92 -5.66
CA LYS A 32 11.51 -22.59 -6.68
C LYS A 32 10.22 -23.14 -6.07
N VAL A 33 10.33 -23.74 -4.89
CA VAL A 33 9.18 -24.31 -4.15
C VAL A 33 8.26 -23.17 -3.69
N SER A 34 8.83 -22.06 -3.22
CA SER A 34 8.08 -20.86 -2.81
C SER A 34 7.31 -20.22 -3.97
N ILE A 35 7.92 -20.15 -5.16
CA ILE A 35 7.27 -19.61 -6.37
C ILE A 35 6.13 -20.55 -6.80
N ILE A 36 6.39 -21.86 -6.86
CA ILE A 36 5.40 -22.85 -7.28
C ILE A 36 4.20 -22.85 -6.33
N SER A 37 4.42 -22.78 -5.01
CA SER A 37 3.33 -22.74 -4.03
C SER A 37 2.49 -21.48 -4.15
N ALA A 38 3.12 -20.31 -4.36
CA ALA A 38 2.42 -19.05 -4.57
C ALA A 38 1.55 -19.07 -5.82
N ILE A 39 2.08 -19.60 -6.93
CA ILE A 39 1.34 -19.74 -8.20
C ILE A 39 0.15 -20.69 -8.03
N LEU A 40 0.35 -21.86 -7.40
CA LEU A 40 -0.73 -22.82 -7.13
C LEU A 40 -1.85 -22.18 -6.31
N PHE A 41 -1.50 -21.44 -5.26
CA PHE A 41 -2.48 -20.77 -4.41
C PHE A 41 -3.24 -19.67 -5.16
N ALA A 42 -2.53 -18.89 -5.98
CA ALA A 42 -3.17 -17.82 -6.72
C ALA A 42 -4.07 -18.32 -7.85
N VAL A 43 -3.69 -19.39 -8.54
CA VAL A 43 -4.55 -20.07 -9.52
C VAL A 43 -5.79 -20.65 -8.85
N GLY A 44 -5.63 -21.29 -7.67
CA GLY A 44 -6.74 -21.79 -6.87
C GLY A 44 -7.70 -20.68 -6.44
N GLN A 45 -7.15 -19.54 -6.01
CA GLN A 45 -7.93 -18.36 -5.63
C GLN A 45 -8.67 -17.72 -6.80
N LEU A 46 -8.00 -17.57 -7.96
CA LEU A 46 -8.61 -17.05 -9.18
C LEU A 46 -9.75 -17.97 -9.64
N SER A 47 -9.55 -19.29 -9.58
CA SER A 47 -10.55 -20.30 -9.95
C SER A 47 -11.76 -20.27 -9.00
N PHE A 48 -11.53 -20.15 -7.70
CA PHE A 48 -12.59 -20.00 -6.70
C PHE A 48 -13.37 -18.69 -6.89
N TYR A 49 -12.68 -17.58 -7.15
CA TYR A 49 -13.32 -16.29 -7.39
C TYR A 49 -14.14 -16.31 -8.68
N TYR A 50 -13.59 -16.87 -9.77
CA TYR A 50 -14.25 -16.99 -11.06
C TYR A 50 -15.53 -17.83 -10.98
N THR A 51 -15.48 -18.98 -10.32
CA THR A 51 -16.66 -19.84 -10.13
C THR A 51 -17.76 -19.20 -9.28
N LYS A 52 -17.44 -18.22 -8.42
CA LYS A 52 -18.41 -17.53 -7.56
C LYS A 52 -18.93 -16.20 -8.12
N THR A 53 -18.15 -15.49 -8.92
CA THR A 53 -18.52 -14.16 -9.44
C THR A 53 -18.77 -14.13 -10.93
N GLY A 54 -18.28 -15.12 -11.68
CA GLY A 54 -18.26 -15.11 -13.15
C GLY A 54 -17.39 -14.00 -13.75
N LYS A 55 -16.68 -13.22 -12.93
CA LYS A 55 -15.85 -12.10 -13.36
C LYS A 55 -14.38 -12.48 -13.23
N PHE A 56 -13.62 -12.15 -14.27
CA PHE A 56 -12.19 -12.38 -14.30
C PHE A 56 -11.48 -11.15 -13.73
N ASP A 57 -10.76 -11.31 -12.62
CA ASP A 57 -10.00 -10.22 -12.02
C ASP A 57 -8.63 -10.12 -12.70
N TRP A 58 -8.53 -9.22 -13.68
CA TRP A 58 -7.29 -8.94 -14.41
C TRP A 58 -6.17 -8.47 -13.49
N PHE A 59 -6.47 -7.80 -12.38
CA PHE A 59 -5.43 -7.37 -11.44
C PHE A 59 -4.76 -8.56 -10.75
N VAL A 60 -5.54 -9.56 -10.32
CA VAL A 60 -4.98 -10.78 -9.72
C VAL A 60 -4.13 -11.53 -10.75
N LEU A 61 -4.57 -11.61 -12.01
CA LEU A 61 -3.79 -12.26 -13.06
C LEU A 61 -2.45 -11.55 -13.31
N VAL A 62 -2.47 -10.21 -13.35
CA VAL A 62 -1.26 -9.38 -13.48
C VAL A 62 -0.33 -9.62 -12.29
N ASP A 63 -0.86 -9.72 -11.08
CA ASP A 63 -0.06 -9.95 -9.87
C ASP A 63 0.60 -11.33 -9.87
N VAL A 64 -0.13 -12.38 -10.29
CA VAL A 64 0.40 -13.73 -10.46
C VAL A 64 1.43 -13.81 -11.57
N ALA A 65 1.16 -13.17 -12.71
CA ALA A 65 2.10 -13.07 -13.81
C ALA A 65 3.37 -12.33 -13.39
N LEU A 66 3.23 -11.28 -12.56
CA LEU A 66 4.34 -10.53 -12.00
C LEU A 66 5.16 -11.40 -11.04
N ILE A 67 4.53 -12.10 -10.09
CA ILE A 67 5.23 -13.03 -9.17
C ILE A 67 5.95 -14.13 -9.96
N ALA A 68 5.29 -14.74 -10.95
CA ALA A 68 5.86 -15.79 -11.79
C ALA A 68 7.03 -15.28 -12.64
N ALA A 69 6.88 -14.12 -13.30
CA ALA A 69 7.94 -13.51 -14.09
C ALA A 69 9.12 -13.08 -13.21
N LEU A 70 8.85 -12.47 -12.05
CA LEU A 70 9.88 -12.07 -11.10
C LEU A 70 10.61 -13.28 -10.51
N GLY A 71 9.89 -14.35 -10.20
CA GLY A 71 10.43 -15.63 -9.76
C GLY A 71 11.30 -16.29 -10.83
N ALA A 72 10.84 -16.32 -12.07
CA ALA A 72 11.60 -16.83 -13.21
C ALA A 72 12.88 -16.02 -13.46
N ILE A 73 12.79 -14.69 -13.45
CA ILE A 73 13.95 -13.79 -13.57
C ILE A 73 14.93 -14.01 -12.42
N SER A 74 14.46 -14.25 -11.19
CA SER A 74 15.31 -14.56 -10.03
C SER A 74 16.10 -15.86 -10.24
N ILE A 75 15.43 -16.90 -10.77
CA ILE A 75 16.06 -18.19 -11.10
C ILE A 75 17.08 -18.04 -12.24
N ILE A 76 16.76 -17.27 -13.28
CA ILE A 76 17.61 -17.08 -14.47
C ILE A 76 18.81 -16.19 -14.17
N SER A 77 18.59 -15.08 -13.45
CA SER A 77 19.62 -14.08 -13.17
C SER A 77 20.67 -14.61 -12.18
N LYS A 78 20.36 -15.66 -11.42
CA LYS A 78 21.20 -16.19 -10.30
C LYS A 78 21.68 -15.11 -9.32
N ASN A 79 21.12 -13.91 -9.41
CA ASN A 79 21.55 -12.73 -8.67
C ASN A 79 20.36 -12.25 -7.82
N GLU A 80 20.34 -12.74 -6.59
CA GLU A 80 19.35 -12.42 -5.58
C GLU A 80 19.25 -10.91 -5.31
N MET A 81 20.36 -10.17 -5.50
CA MET A 81 20.39 -8.73 -5.25
C MET A 81 19.45 -7.97 -6.18
N PHE A 82 19.39 -8.35 -7.46
CA PHE A 82 18.51 -7.69 -8.43
C PHE A 82 17.03 -7.93 -8.13
N PHE A 83 16.69 -9.07 -7.52
CA PHE A 83 15.35 -9.32 -7.03
C PHE A 83 15.02 -8.43 -5.82
N LYS A 84 15.98 -8.26 -4.91
CA LYS A 84 15.79 -7.48 -3.68
C LYS A 84 15.61 -5.98 -3.88
N VAL A 85 16.24 -5.41 -4.92
CA VAL A 85 16.23 -3.97 -5.17
C VAL A 85 14.96 -3.49 -5.90
N LYS A 86 14.20 -4.39 -6.55
CA LYS A 86 13.01 -4.01 -7.35
C LYS A 86 11.97 -3.18 -6.59
N PRO A 87 11.54 -3.55 -5.37
CA PRO A 87 10.55 -2.76 -4.62
C PRO A 87 11.02 -1.32 -4.40
N ALA A 88 12.31 -1.12 -4.09
CA ALA A 88 12.91 0.20 -3.92
C ALA A 88 12.87 1.04 -5.21
N ILE A 89 13.02 0.41 -6.39
CA ILE A 89 12.92 1.10 -7.69
C ILE A 89 11.47 1.54 -7.95
N ILE A 90 10.49 0.66 -7.72
CA ILE A 90 9.06 0.95 -7.92
C ILE A 90 8.60 2.06 -6.98
N GLU A 91 9.00 1.99 -5.72
CA GLU A 91 8.74 3.05 -4.74
C GLU A 91 9.45 4.36 -5.11
N GLY A 92 10.69 4.28 -5.58
CA GLY A 92 11.43 5.46 -6.07
C GLY A 92 10.70 6.16 -7.23
N ALA A 93 10.20 5.39 -8.21
CA ALA A 93 9.39 5.93 -9.29
C ALA A 93 8.08 6.56 -8.78
N THR A 94 7.47 5.96 -7.75
CA THR A 94 6.26 6.49 -7.10
C THR A 94 6.54 7.82 -6.40
N VAL A 95 7.69 7.95 -5.72
CA VAL A 95 8.13 9.22 -5.12
C VAL A 95 8.31 10.30 -6.19
N VAL A 96 8.97 9.98 -7.30
CA VAL A 96 9.13 10.92 -8.42
C VAL A 96 7.77 11.38 -8.95
N PHE A 97 6.84 10.44 -9.18
CA PHE A 97 5.48 10.76 -9.60
C PHE A 97 4.75 11.68 -8.61
N MET A 98 4.83 11.38 -7.31
CA MET A 98 4.19 12.20 -6.27
C MET A 98 4.82 13.58 -6.16
N LEU A 99 6.14 13.70 -6.30
CA LEU A 99 6.84 15.00 -6.33
C LEU A 99 6.41 15.81 -7.54
N VAL A 100 6.30 15.20 -8.72
CA VAL A 100 5.74 15.87 -9.90
C VAL A 100 4.34 16.41 -9.60
N MET A 101 3.46 15.60 -9.01
CA MET A 101 2.11 16.03 -8.60
C MET A 101 2.12 17.16 -7.58
N PHE A 102 3.10 17.21 -6.68
CA PHE A 102 3.26 18.29 -5.73
C PHE A 102 3.63 19.63 -6.41
N PHE A 103 4.53 19.59 -7.41
CA PHE A 103 4.96 20.78 -8.15
C PHE A 103 3.94 21.25 -9.20
N LEU A 104 2.93 20.45 -9.52
CA LEU A 104 1.87 20.86 -10.44
C LEU A 104 1.07 22.08 -9.91
N PRO A 105 0.62 22.98 -10.80
CA PRO A 105 -0.29 24.06 -10.44
C PRO A 105 -1.59 23.53 -9.82
N ASP A 106 -2.11 24.26 -8.84
CA ASP A 106 -3.32 23.91 -8.09
C ASP A 106 -4.54 23.68 -9.00
N SER A 107 -4.65 24.44 -10.09
CA SER A 107 -5.71 24.29 -11.09
C SER A 107 -5.64 22.95 -11.83
N ILE A 108 -4.44 22.47 -12.16
CA ILE A 108 -4.26 21.17 -12.81
C ILE A 108 -4.58 20.04 -11.82
N LEU A 109 -4.11 20.18 -10.58
CA LEU A 109 -4.34 19.19 -9.53
C LEU A 109 -5.84 19.04 -9.20
N LEU A 110 -6.56 20.18 -9.08
CA LEU A 110 -8.01 20.20 -8.89
C LEU A 110 -8.75 19.54 -10.06
N ASN A 111 -8.36 19.84 -11.29
CA ASN A 111 -8.99 19.25 -12.47
C ASN A 111 -8.72 17.75 -12.56
N TYR A 112 -7.51 17.31 -12.21
CA TYR A 112 -7.15 15.90 -12.20
C TYR A 112 -7.99 15.10 -11.20
N PHE A 113 -8.00 15.51 -9.93
CA PHE A 113 -8.77 14.81 -8.89
C PHE A 113 -10.29 15.05 -9.01
N GLY A 114 -10.71 16.20 -9.55
CA GLY A 114 -12.11 16.52 -9.78
C GLY A 114 -12.79 15.56 -10.77
N ARG A 115 -12.05 15.03 -11.74
CA ARG A 115 -12.53 13.97 -12.66
C ARG A 115 -12.81 12.64 -11.96
N MET A 116 -12.21 12.40 -10.80
CA MET A 116 -12.38 11.17 -10.03
C MET A 116 -13.51 11.27 -9.00
N MET A 117 -14.07 12.46 -8.79
CA MET A 117 -15.16 12.67 -7.84
C MET A 117 -16.51 12.18 -8.39
N PRO A 118 -17.40 11.65 -7.53
CA PRO A 118 -18.77 11.39 -7.89
C PRO A 118 -19.47 12.66 -8.42
N LYS A 119 -20.39 12.49 -9.38
CA LYS A 119 -21.13 13.60 -9.98
C LYS A 119 -21.79 14.46 -8.88
N GLY A 120 -21.52 15.77 -8.90
CA GLY A 120 -22.06 16.74 -7.94
C GLY A 120 -21.16 17.03 -6.74
N ILE A 121 -20.03 16.34 -6.57
CA ILE A 121 -19.05 16.63 -5.52
C ILE A 121 -17.88 17.41 -6.13
N THR A 122 -17.72 18.68 -5.73
CA THR A 122 -16.56 19.50 -6.12
C THR A 122 -15.50 19.48 -5.03
N LEU A 123 -14.23 19.39 -5.40
CA LEU A 123 -13.13 19.55 -4.47
C LEU A 123 -13.09 20.98 -3.93
N ASN A 124 -13.07 21.10 -2.60
CA ASN A 124 -12.86 22.40 -1.95
C ASN A 124 -11.44 22.89 -2.26
N PRO A 125 -11.26 24.06 -2.91
CA PRO A 125 -9.95 24.61 -3.20
C PRO A 125 -9.09 24.84 -1.96
N ALA A 126 -9.70 25.10 -0.81
CA ALA A 126 -8.99 25.26 0.47
C ALA A 126 -8.32 23.97 0.95
N ALA A 127 -8.73 22.80 0.45
CA ALA A 127 -8.13 21.51 0.81
C ALA A 127 -6.85 21.18 0.02
N ILE A 128 -6.51 21.94 -1.02
CA ILE A 128 -5.35 21.66 -1.87
C ILE A 128 -4.04 21.77 -1.09
N GLY A 129 -3.89 22.81 -0.26
CA GLY A 129 -2.68 22.99 0.55
C GLY A 129 -2.44 21.80 1.49
N LEU A 130 -3.52 21.28 2.08
CA LEU A 130 -3.47 20.07 2.90
C LEU A 130 -3.09 18.86 2.04
N MET A 131 -3.69 18.70 0.87
CA MET A 131 -3.42 17.60 -0.06
C MET A 131 -1.94 17.55 -0.47
N LYS A 132 -1.36 18.70 -0.85
CA LYS A 132 0.06 18.84 -1.18
C LYS A 132 0.95 18.52 0.01
N THR A 133 0.56 18.95 1.21
CA THR A 133 1.26 18.58 2.45
C THR A 133 1.23 17.06 2.68
N MET A 134 0.08 16.40 2.45
CA MET A 134 -0.03 14.94 2.58
C MET A 134 0.79 14.19 1.52
N LEU A 135 0.87 14.71 0.29
CA LEU A 135 1.75 14.20 -0.76
C LEU A 135 3.23 14.22 -0.31
N LEU A 136 3.69 15.31 0.29
CA LEU A 136 5.06 15.39 0.83
C LEU A 136 5.30 14.42 1.98
N TRP A 137 4.34 14.29 2.92
CA TRP A 137 4.44 13.31 3.99
C TRP A 137 4.48 11.88 3.45
N MET A 138 3.72 11.57 2.40
CA MET A 138 3.78 10.29 1.71
C MET A 138 5.12 10.07 1.01
N CYS A 139 5.70 11.11 0.38
CA CYS A 139 7.05 11.00 -0.21
C CYS A 139 8.09 10.69 0.86
N ALA A 140 8.11 11.44 1.96
CA ALA A 140 9.05 11.21 3.06
C ALA A 140 8.92 9.80 3.63
N TYR A 141 7.68 9.34 3.78
CA TYR A 141 7.36 7.99 4.23
C TYR A 141 7.93 6.91 3.29
N ILE A 142 7.65 7.02 1.99
CA ILE A 142 8.13 6.06 0.99
C ILE A 142 9.66 6.09 0.95
N VAL A 143 10.30 7.25 1.05
CA VAL A 143 11.77 7.36 1.11
C VAL A 143 12.36 6.61 2.32
N VAL A 144 11.73 6.72 3.50
CA VAL A 144 12.13 5.95 4.69
C VAL A 144 11.99 4.45 4.43
N HIS A 145 10.90 4.03 3.79
CA HIS A 145 10.66 2.64 3.46
C HIS A 145 11.64 2.09 2.41
N ILE A 146 11.96 2.85 1.36
CA ILE A 146 13.03 2.55 0.40
C ILE A 146 14.34 2.32 1.14
N GLY A 147 14.68 3.19 2.11
CA GLY A 147 15.85 3.02 2.96
C GLY A 147 15.85 1.68 3.71
N ALA A 148 14.70 1.30 4.30
CA ALA A 148 14.53 0.02 4.98
C ALA A 148 14.63 -1.18 4.02
N ILE A 149 14.06 -1.08 2.81
CA ILE A 149 14.17 -2.10 1.76
C ILE A 149 15.63 -2.29 1.36
N LEU A 150 16.34 -1.20 1.05
CA LEU A 150 17.74 -1.27 0.65
C LEU A 150 18.61 -1.81 1.78
N TYR A 151 18.43 -1.33 3.00
CA TYR A 151 19.15 -1.83 4.17
C TYR A 151 18.97 -3.34 4.34
N THR A 152 17.72 -3.82 4.34
CA THR A 152 17.45 -5.26 4.46
C THR A 152 17.89 -6.06 3.23
N ALA A 153 17.94 -5.44 2.06
CA ALA A 153 18.41 -6.07 0.84
C ALA A 153 19.91 -6.41 0.91
N PHE A 154 20.73 -5.47 1.42
CA PHE A 154 22.19 -5.62 1.53
C PHE A 154 22.64 -6.38 2.78
N PHE A 155 21.98 -6.19 3.93
CA PHE A 155 22.50 -6.62 5.22
C PHE A 155 21.68 -7.69 5.93
N CYS A 156 20.49 -8.03 5.42
CA CYS A 156 19.60 -8.98 6.09
C CYS A 156 19.29 -10.23 5.25
N SER A 157 18.75 -11.23 5.93
CA SER A 157 18.26 -12.44 5.27
C SER A 157 17.12 -12.13 4.31
N ARG A 158 16.95 -12.98 3.28
CA ARG A 158 15.87 -12.85 2.29
C ARG A 158 14.48 -12.75 2.93
N ARG A 159 14.27 -13.43 4.06
CA ARG A 159 13.02 -13.42 4.81
C ARG A 159 12.73 -12.06 5.43
N MET A 160 13.72 -11.48 6.12
CA MET A 160 13.60 -10.15 6.71
C MET A 160 13.35 -9.10 5.64
N TRP A 161 14.07 -9.20 4.51
CA TRP A 161 13.81 -8.36 3.35
C TRP A 161 12.37 -8.52 2.83
N ALA A 162 11.88 -9.75 2.63
CA ALA A 162 10.54 -9.99 2.09
C ALA A 162 9.42 -9.47 3.01
N ILE A 163 9.60 -9.56 4.33
CA ILE A 163 8.68 -8.98 5.31
C ILE A 163 8.70 -7.46 5.22
N VAL A 164 9.88 -6.85 5.16
CA VAL A 164 10.01 -5.39 5.09
C VAL A 164 9.46 -4.86 3.77
N SER A 165 9.89 -5.40 2.63
CA SER A 165 9.52 -4.90 1.31
C SER A 165 8.06 -5.12 0.92
N GLY A 166 7.36 -6.06 1.56
CA GLY A 166 5.94 -6.33 1.32
C GLY A 166 5.06 -5.79 2.45
N PRO A 167 4.65 -6.62 3.43
CA PRO A 167 3.80 -6.19 4.54
C PRO A 167 4.36 -5.03 5.38
N GLY A 168 5.69 -4.90 5.45
CA GLY A 168 6.40 -3.88 6.22
C GLY A 168 6.06 -2.46 5.79
N PHE A 169 5.68 -2.25 4.53
CA PHE A 169 5.16 -0.98 4.05
C PHE A 169 3.94 -0.53 4.86
N TYR A 170 3.01 -1.44 5.20
CA TYR A 170 1.82 -1.09 5.98
C TYR A 170 2.13 -0.94 7.47
N LEU A 171 3.15 -1.63 7.98
CA LEU A 171 3.51 -1.57 9.40
C LEU A 171 4.02 -0.19 9.82
N LEU A 172 4.67 0.54 8.91
CA LEU A 172 5.11 1.92 9.14
C LEU A 172 3.93 2.89 9.39
N PHE A 173 2.70 2.56 8.98
CA PHE A 173 1.50 3.36 9.30
C PHE A 173 1.04 3.22 10.75
N ILE A 174 1.40 2.13 11.45
CA ILE A 174 0.89 1.84 12.80
C ILE A 174 1.27 2.94 13.81
N PRO A 175 2.54 3.37 13.92
CA PRO A 175 2.92 4.43 14.86
C PRO A 175 2.24 5.77 14.56
N ILE A 176 2.08 6.10 13.28
CA ILE A 176 1.41 7.33 12.82
C ILE A 176 -0.06 7.30 13.24
N MET A 177 -0.75 6.17 13.02
CA MET A 177 -2.14 5.97 13.39
C MET A 177 -2.34 6.11 14.91
N ILE A 178 -1.47 5.48 15.70
CA ILE A 178 -1.48 5.58 17.17
C ILE A 178 -1.31 7.03 17.62
N GLY A 179 -0.34 7.76 17.05
CA GLY A 179 -0.12 9.18 17.37
C GLY A 179 -1.34 10.05 17.08
N LEU A 180 -2.01 9.81 15.95
CA LEU A 180 -3.25 10.49 15.55
C LEU A 180 -4.42 10.20 16.52
N LEU A 181 -4.59 8.94 16.94
CA LEU A 181 -5.61 8.54 17.90
C LEU A 181 -5.39 9.19 19.27
N ILE A 182 -4.14 9.22 19.74
CA ILE A 182 -3.78 9.88 21.00
C ILE A 182 -4.06 11.39 20.92
N LYS A 183 -3.66 12.05 19.83
CA LYS A 183 -3.92 13.48 19.62
C LYS A 183 -5.42 13.78 19.62
N ARG A 184 -6.23 12.97 18.91
CA ARG A 184 -7.70 13.09 18.94
C ARG A 184 -8.27 12.88 20.35
N ALA A 185 -7.80 11.88 21.09
CA ALA A 185 -8.27 11.62 22.45
C ALA A 185 -7.96 12.79 23.40
N LYS A 186 -6.79 13.42 23.27
CA LYS A 186 -6.41 14.61 24.05
C LYS A 186 -7.29 15.82 23.72
N ILE A 187 -7.49 16.13 22.44
CA ILE A 187 -8.36 17.24 22.00
C ILE A 187 -9.80 17.03 22.50
N ARG A 188 -10.32 15.80 22.41
CA ARG A 188 -11.68 15.47 22.86
C ARG A 188 -11.84 15.57 24.37
N LYS A 189 -10.81 15.25 25.16
CA LYS A 189 -10.80 15.44 26.62
C LYS A 189 -10.82 16.93 26.99
N VAL A 190 -9.99 17.75 26.34
CA VAL A 190 -9.96 19.21 26.56
C VAL A 190 -11.30 19.86 26.21
N SER A 191 -11.90 19.49 25.09
CA SER A 191 -13.20 20.02 24.65
C SER A 191 -14.38 19.58 25.54
N ARG A 192 -14.27 18.43 26.22
CA ARG A 192 -15.25 17.97 27.23
C ARG A 192 -15.06 18.62 28.61
N ALA A 193 -13.83 18.98 28.96
CA ALA A 193 -13.50 19.60 30.24
C ALA A 193 -13.83 21.09 30.30
N ASN A 194 -14.01 21.77 29.15
CA ASN A 194 -14.29 23.21 29.12
C ASN A 194 -15.46 23.55 28.16
N PRO A 195 -16.72 23.28 28.56
CA PRO A 195 -17.90 23.48 27.70
C PRO A 195 -18.26 24.96 27.45
N SER A 196 -17.70 25.91 28.19
CA SER A 196 -18.06 27.34 28.12
C SER A 196 -17.40 28.11 26.96
N ILE A 197 -16.32 27.59 26.36
CA ILE A 197 -15.62 28.28 25.25
C ILE A 197 -16.35 28.10 23.90
N THR A 198 -17.26 27.13 23.78
CA THR A 198 -17.92 26.82 22.49
C THR A 198 -19.16 27.68 22.22
N LYS A 199 -19.75 28.33 23.23
CA LYS A 199 -20.99 29.11 23.05
C LYS A 199 -20.77 30.57 22.64
N THR A 200 -19.56 31.13 22.80
CA THR A 200 -19.34 32.57 22.58
C THR A 200 -18.94 32.93 21.14
N THR A 201 -18.55 31.95 20.31
CA THR A 201 -18.14 32.22 18.91
C THR A 201 -19.30 32.15 17.91
N VAL A 202 -20.51 31.76 18.33
CA VAL A 202 -21.69 31.64 17.45
C VAL A 202 -22.64 32.85 17.58
N SER A 203 -22.36 33.81 18.46
CA SER A 203 -23.14 35.05 18.55
C SER A 203 -22.34 36.24 18.01
N ARG A 204 -22.28 36.38 16.69
CA ARG A 204 -22.16 37.67 15.99
C ARG A 204 -22.63 37.53 14.55
#